data_AF-A0A7Y3IBW2-F1
#
_entry.id   AF-A0A7Y3IBW2-F1
#
_cell.length_a   1.000
_cell.length_b   1.000
_cell.length_c   1.000
_cell.angle_alpha   90.00
_cell.angle_beta   90.00
_cell.angle_gamma   90.00
#
_symmetry.space_group_name_H-M   'P 1'
#
loop_
_entity.id
_entity.type
_entity.pdbx_description
1 polymer ?
#
loop_
_entity_poly.entity_id
_entity_poly.type
_entity_poly.pdbx_seq_one_letter_code
_entity_poly.pdbx_strand_id
1 'polypeptide(L)'
;MISAAVSSLQVSALESLTALTSSSAIRVGLLVALGVPGSLLVSRVASRWVTVRYGAQAGLVVGKLVFYPLMLTVLAGVLLILGVTLAPLLGAAGVLGIALGFASQTSVSNIISG
;
A
#
# COMPACT_ATOMS: atom_id res chain seq x y z
N MET A 1 44.37 -23.12 -7.73
CA MET A 1 43.21 -24.01 -7.96
C MET A 1 42.10 -23.83 -6.92
N ILE A 2 42.41 -23.79 -5.61
CA ILE A 2 41.40 -23.57 -4.55
C ILE A 2 40.68 -22.20 -4.66
N SER A 3 41.41 -21.13 -4.98
CA SER A 3 40.82 -19.78 -5.14
C SER A 3 39.80 -19.66 -6.28
N ALA A 4 39.92 -20.45 -7.34
CA ALA A 4 39.00 -20.42 -8.49
C ALA A 4 37.68 -21.15 -8.19
N ALA A 5 37.74 -22.21 -7.39
CA ALA A 5 36.56 -22.96 -6.92
C ALA A 5 35.73 -22.15 -5.91
N VAL A 6 36.39 -21.34 -5.07
CA VAL A 6 35.71 -20.44 -4.13
C VAL A 6 35.02 -19.29 -4.87
N SER A 7 35.66 -18.71 -5.89
CA SER A 7 35.02 -17.68 -6.71
C SER A 7 33.80 -18.19 -7.47
N SER A 8 33.82 -19.43 -7.98
CA SER A 8 32.65 -20.01 -8.67
C SER A 8 31.49 -20.29 -7.71
N LEU A 9 31.77 -20.72 -6.47
CA LEU A 9 30.73 -20.93 -5.45
C LEU A 9 30.07 -19.61 -5.01
N GLN A 10 30.85 -18.52 -4.91
CA GLN A 10 30.29 -17.19 -4.66
C GLN A 10 29.41 -16.72 -5.82
N VAL A 11 29.82 -16.93 -7.07
CA VAL A 11 29.03 -16.53 -8.25
C VAL A 11 27.70 -17.30 -8.29
N SER A 12 27.69 -18.61 -8.04
CA SER A 12 26.46 -19.40 -7.99
C SER A 12 25.52 -19.00 -6.85
N ALA A 13 26.08 -18.65 -5.68
CA ALA A 13 25.29 -18.17 -4.55
C ALA A 13 24.65 -16.80 -4.85
N LEU A 14 25.40 -15.89 -5.48
CA LEU A 14 24.89 -14.58 -5.92
C LEU A 14 23.82 -14.72 -7.00
N GLU A 15 24.01 -15.61 -7.99
CA GLU A 15 22.99 -15.89 -9.01
C GLU A 15 21.71 -16.45 -8.39
N SER A 16 21.81 -17.37 -7.44
CA SER A 16 20.64 -17.93 -6.75
C SER A 16 19.87 -16.88 -5.94
N LEU A 17 20.56 -15.93 -5.28
CA LEU A 17 19.95 -14.80 -4.57
C LEU A 17 19.26 -13.81 -5.53
N THR A 18 19.85 -13.56 -6.69
CA THR A 18 19.24 -12.72 -7.73
C THR A 18 18.04 -13.40 -8.40
N ALA A 19 18.08 -14.73 -8.57
CA ALA A 19 16.98 -15.53 -9.11
C ALA A 19 15.79 -15.59 -8.14
N LEU A 20 16.04 -15.76 -6.85
CA LEU A 20 15.02 -15.70 -5.79
C LEU A 20 14.33 -14.32 -5.79
N THR A 21 15.10 -13.23 -5.86
CA THR A 21 14.58 -11.85 -5.93
C THR A 21 13.82 -11.57 -7.23
N SER A 22 14.08 -12.32 -8.31
CA SER A 22 13.41 -12.18 -9.61
C SER A 22 12.04 -12.85 -9.67
N SER A 23 11.76 -13.79 -8.76
CA SER A 23 10.46 -14.44 -8.70
C SER A 23 9.37 -13.44 -8.25
N SER A 24 8.31 -13.31 -9.06
CA SER A 24 7.17 -12.44 -8.71
C SER A 24 6.54 -12.82 -7.36
N ALA A 25 6.61 -14.09 -6.97
CA ALA A 25 6.13 -14.59 -5.69
C ALA A 25 6.85 -13.96 -4.48
N ILE A 26 8.18 -13.85 -4.52
CA ILE A 26 8.95 -13.24 -3.42
C ILE A 26 8.68 -11.74 -3.33
N ARG A 27 8.59 -11.04 -4.47
CA ARG A 27 8.27 -9.61 -4.50
C ARG A 27 6.87 -9.32 -3.96
N VAL A 28 5.86 -10.10 -4.37
CA VAL A 28 4.51 -10.01 -3.81
C VAL A 28 4.53 -10.31 -2.31
N GLY A 29 5.22 -11.37 -1.91
CA GLY A 29 5.35 -11.76 -0.50
C GLY A 29 5.93 -10.63 0.35
N LEU A 30 7.04 -10.02 -0.09
CA LEU A 30 7.66 -8.88 0.60
C LEU A 30 6.75 -7.65 0.63
N LEU A 31 6.11 -7.32 -0.50
CA LEU A 31 5.21 -6.17 -0.59
C LEU A 31 4.03 -6.33 0.36
N VAL A 32 3.42 -7.51 0.44
CA VAL A 32 2.31 -7.79 1.36
C VAL A 32 2.80 -7.81 2.80
N ALA A 33 3.94 -8.48 3.07
CA ALA A 33 4.51 -8.61 4.41
C ALA A 33 4.92 -7.26 5.02
N LEU A 34 5.30 -6.27 4.21
CA LEU A 34 5.63 -4.91 4.68
C LEU A 34 4.43 -3.97 4.58
N GLY A 35 3.69 -4.03 3.48
CA GLY A 35 2.60 -3.12 3.16
C GLY A 35 1.40 -3.26 4.08
N VAL A 36 1.01 -4.50 4.42
CA VAL A 36 -0.13 -4.75 5.32
C VAL A 36 0.12 -4.27 6.75
N PRO A 37 1.20 -4.68 7.43
CA PRO A 37 1.47 -4.15 8.76
C PRO A 37 1.81 -2.65 8.72
N GLY A 38 2.47 -2.18 7.66
CA GLY A 38 2.72 -0.75 7.45
C GLY A 38 1.44 0.07 7.41
N SER A 39 0.44 -0.34 6.64
CA SER A 39 -0.84 0.37 6.56
C SER A 39 -1.61 0.35 7.88
N LEU A 40 -1.57 -0.78 8.60
CA LEU A 40 -2.17 -0.91 9.93
C LEU A 40 -1.48 0.01 10.95
N LEU A 41 -0.16 0.09 10.94
CA LEU A 41 0.62 0.99 11.80
C LEU A 41 0.25 2.44 11.52
N VAL A 42 0.32 2.88 10.26
CA VAL A 42 0.00 4.25 9.88
C VAL A 42 -1.43 4.62 10.23
N SER A 43 -2.40 3.74 9.94
CA SER A 43 -3.81 3.96 10.30
C SER A 43 -4.01 4.06 11.81
N ARG A 44 -3.37 3.19 12.61
CA ARG A 44 -3.47 3.23 14.07
C ARG A 44 -2.87 4.50 14.66
N VAL A 45 -1.71 4.93 14.15
CA VAL A 45 -1.09 6.18 14.59
C VAL A 45 -2.00 7.36 14.25
N ALA A 46 -2.47 7.47 13.01
CA ALA A 46 -3.39 8.53 12.59
C ALA A 46 -4.68 8.54 13.42
N SER A 47 -5.30 7.37 13.61
CA SER A 47 -6.50 7.22 14.42
C SER A 47 -6.27 7.67 15.86
N ARG A 48 -5.17 7.24 16.48
CA ARG A 48 -4.79 7.59 17.86
C ARG A 48 -4.59 9.10 18.04
N TRP A 49 -3.93 9.74 17.08
CA TRP A 49 -3.68 11.17 17.11
C TRP A 49 -4.98 11.97 17.08
N VAL A 50 -5.91 11.56 16.21
CA VAL A 50 -7.23 12.19 16.11
C VAL A 50 -8.10 11.87 17.32
N THR A 51 -8.00 10.67 17.88
CA THR A 51 -8.78 10.29 19.08
C THR A 51 -8.45 11.18 20.27
N VAL A 52 -7.16 11.43 20.50
CA VAL A 52 -6.70 12.26 21.61
C VAL A 52 -7.18 13.70 21.48
N ARG A 53 -7.33 14.21 20.25
CA ARG A 53 -7.63 15.63 19.99
C ARG A 53 -9.11 15.92 19.73
N TYR A 54 -9.84 14.97 19.16
CA TYR A 54 -11.22 15.16 18.66
C TYR A 54 -12.18 14.05 19.11
N GLY A 55 -11.73 13.09 19.91
CA GLY A 55 -12.56 12.02 20.49
C GLY A 55 -12.64 10.73 19.66
N ALA A 56 -13.27 9.71 20.27
CA ALA A 56 -13.34 8.34 19.76
C ALA A 56 -13.90 8.23 18.34
N GLN A 57 -15.03 8.88 18.07
CA GLN A 57 -15.72 8.75 16.80
C GLN A 57 -14.90 9.32 15.63
N ALA A 58 -14.32 10.51 15.78
CA ALA A 58 -13.46 11.13 14.77
C ALA A 58 -12.22 10.26 14.51
N GLY A 59 -11.60 9.71 15.56
CA GLY A 59 -10.45 8.81 15.42
C GLY A 59 -10.79 7.54 14.64
N LEU A 60 -11.97 6.94 14.86
CA LEU A 60 -12.42 5.77 14.11
C LEU A 60 -12.64 6.08 12.62
N VAL A 61 -13.27 7.21 12.31
CA VAL A 61 -13.51 7.65 10.92
C VAL A 61 -12.17 7.87 10.20
N VAL A 62 -11.24 8.63 10.81
CA VAL A 62 -9.93 8.89 10.23
C VAL A 62 -9.12 7.62 10.06
N GLY A 63 -9.16 6.71 11.04
CA GLY A 63 -8.47 5.42 10.94
C GLY A 63 -8.90 4.64 9.69
N LYS A 64 -10.20 4.59 9.40
CA LYS A 64 -10.75 3.95 8.19
C LYS A 64 -10.37 4.70 6.91
N LEU A 65 -10.49 6.03 6.92
CA LEU A 65 -10.12 6.88 5.78
C LEU A 65 -8.64 6.74 5.40
N VAL A 66 -7.76 6.44 6.36
CA VAL A 66 -6.34 6.19 6.09
C VAL A 66 -6.07 4.73 5.69
N PHE A 67 -6.72 3.76 6.35
CA PHE A 67 -6.44 2.34 6.13
C PHE A 67 -6.82 1.88 4.72
N TYR A 68 -8.04 2.18 4.25
CA TYR A 68 -8.54 1.68 2.97
C TYR A 68 -7.72 2.13 1.75
N PRO A 69 -7.35 3.42 1.57
CA PRO A 69 -6.51 3.82 0.44
C PRO A 69 -5.12 3.20 0.51
N LEU A 70 -4.52 3.07 1.71
CA LEU A 70 -3.24 2.37 1.86
C LEU A 70 -3.35 0.88 1.51
N MET A 71 -4.46 0.22 1.83
CA MET A 71 -4.69 -1.15 1.37
C MET A 71 -4.89 -1.23 -0.14
N LEU A 72 -5.57 -0.25 -0.72
CA LEU A 72 -5.76 -0.20 -2.17
C LEU A 72 -4.42 -0.06 -2.91
N THR A 73 -3.46 0.71 -2.40
CA THR A 73 -2.13 0.83 -3.00
C THR A 73 -1.32 -0.46 -2.86
N VAL A 74 -1.41 -1.16 -1.72
CA VAL A 74 -0.82 -2.50 -1.55
C VAL A 74 -1.40 -3.47 -2.56
N LEU A 75 -2.73 -3.52 -2.71
CA LEU A 75 -3.41 -4.36 -3.69
C LEU A 75 -2.99 -4.02 -5.13
N ALA A 76 -2.98 -2.74 -5.49
CA ALA A 76 -2.52 -2.28 -6.80
C ALA A 76 -1.07 -2.69 -7.08
N GLY A 77 -0.19 -2.62 -6.07
CA GLY A 77 1.19 -3.09 -6.15
C GLY A 77 1.30 -4.59 -6.41
N VAL A 78 0.48 -5.41 -5.75
CA VAL A 78 0.40 -6.85 -6.05
C VAL A 78 -0.02 -7.09 -7.50
N LEU A 79 -1.09 -6.43 -7.95
CA LEU A 79 -1.59 -6.54 -9.32
C LEU A 79 -0.51 -6.16 -10.34
N LEU A 80 0.25 -5.08 -10.08
CA LEU A 80 1.33 -4.63 -10.94
C LEU A 80 2.45 -5.68 -11.05
N ILE A 81 2.87 -6.30 -9.93
CA ILE A 81 3.90 -7.35 -9.92
C ILE A 81 3.41 -8.61 -10.66
N LEU A 82 2.11 -8.89 -10.60
CA LEU A 82 1.47 -9.98 -11.36
C LEU A 82 1.29 -9.66 -12.85
N GLY A 83 1.66 -8.46 -13.31
CA GLY A 83 1.54 -8.05 -14.71
C GLY A 83 0.15 -7.57 -15.12
N VAL A 84 -0.74 -7.31 -14.16
CA VAL A 84 -2.08 -6.77 -14.43
C VAL A 84 -1.97 -5.28 -14.74
N THR A 85 -2.62 -4.84 -15.82
CA THR A 85 -2.67 -3.42 -16.19
C THR A 85 -3.60 -2.66 -15.24
N LEU A 86 -3.06 -1.65 -14.58
CA LEU A 86 -3.83 -0.84 -13.63
C LEU A 86 -4.66 0.26 -14.30
N ALA A 87 -4.42 0.57 -15.57
CA ALA A 87 -5.06 1.70 -16.25
C ALA A 87 -6.61 1.70 -16.18
N PRO A 88 -7.32 0.57 -16.41
CA PRO A 88 -8.77 0.53 -16.26
C PRO A 88 -9.22 0.75 -14.81
N LEU A 89 -8.48 0.20 -13.83
CA LEU A 89 -8.79 0.33 -12.41
C LEU A 89 -8.59 1.77 -11.92
N LEU A 90 -7.51 2.44 -12.33
CA LEU A 90 -7.30 3.85 -12.00
C LEU A 90 -8.34 4.74 -12.68
N GLY A 91 -8.74 4.44 -13.92
CA GLY A 91 -9.82 5.13 -14.60
C GLY A 91 -11.13 5.06 -13.82
N ALA A 92 -11.52 3.84 -13.39
CA ALA A 92 -12.71 3.63 -12.56
C ALA A 92 -12.60 4.32 -11.19
N ALA A 93 -11.44 4.23 -10.53
CA ALA A 93 -11.18 4.90 -9.26
C ALA A 93 -11.29 6.43 -9.38
N GLY A 94 -10.87 7.00 -10.51
CA GLY A 94 -11.03 8.42 -10.83
C GLY A 94 -12.50 8.83 -10.92
N VAL A 95 -13.31 8.09 -11.68
CA VAL A 95 -14.76 8.35 -11.81
C VAL A 95 -15.46 8.20 -10.45
N LEU A 96 -15.13 7.16 -9.68
CA LEU A 96 -15.63 6.98 -8.32
C LEU A 96 -15.24 8.14 -7.40
N GLY A 97 -14.01 8.62 -7.48
CA GLY A 97 -13.53 9.78 -6.72
C GLY A 97 -14.31 11.05 -7.04
N ILE A 98 -14.59 11.30 -8.31
CA ILE A 98 -15.43 12.44 -8.75
C ILE A 98 -16.85 12.31 -8.19
N ALA A 99 -17.46 11.12 -8.30
CA ALA A 99 -18.80 10.87 -7.78
C ALA A 99 -18.88 11.07 -6.26
N LEU A 100 -17.87 10.58 -5.52
CA LEU A 100 -17.76 10.78 -4.08
C LEU A 100 -17.58 12.27 -3.73
N GLY A 101 -16.82 13.00 -4.56
CA GLY A 101 -16.67 14.45 -4.48
C GLY A 101 -18.00 15.19 -4.58
N PHE A 102 -18.80 14.88 -5.61
CA PHE A 102 -20.15 15.46 -5.74
C PHE A 102 -21.06 15.09 -4.57
N ALA A 103 -21.03 13.84 -4.12
CA ALA A 103 -21.83 13.40 -2.99
C ALA A 103 -21.43 14.09 -1.67
N SER A 104 -20.15 14.41 -1.48
CA SER A 104 -19.63 15.06 -0.28
C SER A 104 -19.78 16.59 -0.27
N GLN A 105 -20.20 17.20 -1.39
CA GLN A 105 -20.24 18.65 -1.56
C GLN A 105 -21.01 19.38 -0.45
N THR A 106 -22.19 18.90 -0.06
CA THR A 106 -22.98 19.52 1.02
C THR A 106 -22.27 19.48 2.37
N SER A 107 -21.63 18.35 2.70
CA SER A 107 -20.88 18.20 3.96
C SER A 107 -19.66 19.12 3.99
N VAL A 108 -18.93 19.21 2.87
CA VAL A 108 -17.77 20.10 2.75
C VAL A 108 -18.19 21.56 2.83
N SER A 109 -19.29 21.95 2.18
CA SER A 109 -19.83 23.31 2.24
C SER A 109 -20.17 23.70 3.68
N ASN A 110 -20.82 22.82 4.45
CA ASN A 110 -21.16 23.08 5.85
C ASN A 110 -19.92 23.26 6.75
N ILE A 111 -18.81 22.58 6.43
CA ILE A 111 -17.54 22.74 7.14
C ILE A 111 -16.89 24.10 6.83
N ILE A 112 -17.00 24.59 5.59
CA ILE A 112 -16.43 25.87 5.16
C ILE A 112 -17.29 27.06 5.58
N SER A 113 -18.61 26.88 5.60
CA SER A 113 -19.57 27.93 5.97
C SER A 113 -19.82 28.03 7.48
N GLY A 114 -19.35 27.03 8.23
CA GLY A 114 -19.34 27.06 9.71
C GLY A 114 -18.38 28.11 10.22
#